data_AF-A0A5C8TRK6-F1
#
_entry.id   AF-A0A5C8TRK6-F1
#
_cell.length_a   1.000
_cell.length_b   1.000
_cell.length_c   1.000
_cell.angle_alpha   90.00
_cell.angle_beta   90.00
_cell.angle_gamma   90.00
#
_symmetry.space_group_name_H-M   'P 1'
#
loop_
_entity.id
_entity.type
_entity.pdbx_description
1 polymer ?
#
loop_
_entity_poly.entity_id
_entity_poly.type
_entity_poly.pdbx_seq_one_letter_code
_entity_poly.pdbx_strand_id
1 'polypeptide(L)'
;MRTALAALAFAAATGGANDRAYAWDDCEAIALRDVPAMEAPDAILAKGELDGGITQYRINKATKRAVFCSHGGHCYPTHLTVKGETVEALRLTNCKIGPKSNDQDDEETYYPVDIIREKFTPGQLRRYDSEDTLARIGLCSACVGDVASQYLDKPTSRCGLLVESAFEGDPKAKAALQSPPNACQKQ
;
A
#
# COMPACT_ATOMS: atom_id res chain seq x y z
N MET A 1 28.47 -50.54 -19.10
CA MET A 1 27.22 -50.13 -18.42
C MET A 1 27.35 -48.66 -18.08
N ARG A 2 26.59 -47.79 -18.75
CA ARG A 2 26.57 -46.34 -18.50
C ARG A 2 25.38 -46.05 -17.59
N THR A 3 25.64 -45.74 -16.33
CA THR A 3 24.64 -45.25 -15.38
C THR A 3 24.36 -43.78 -15.69
N ALA A 4 23.16 -43.50 -16.21
CA ALA A 4 22.68 -42.15 -16.42
C ALA A 4 22.29 -41.53 -15.07
N LEU A 5 22.95 -40.44 -14.68
CA LEU A 5 22.47 -39.56 -13.62
C LEU A 5 21.24 -38.81 -14.15
N ALA A 6 20.06 -39.11 -13.60
CA ALA A 6 18.88 -38.27 -13.78
C ALA A 6 19.05 -37.02 -12.90
N ALA A 7 19.36 -35.89 -13.53
CA ALA A 7 19.29 -34.60 -12.88
C ALA A 7 17.82 -34.23 -12.67
N LEU A 8 17.36 -34.33 -11.41
CA LEU A 8 16.11 -33.74 -10.97
C LEU A 8 16.25 -32.21 -11.06
N ALA A 9 15.75 -31.65 -12.15
CA ALA A 9 15.50 -30.22 -12.25
C ALA A 9 14.40 -29.85 -11.25
N PHE A 10 14.80 -29.21 -10.14
CA PHE A 10 13.85 -28.47 -9.31
C PHE A 10 13.30 -27.33 -10.16
N ALA A 11 12.09 -27.52 -10.68
CA ALA A 11 11.30 -26.42 -11.19
C ALA A 11 11.00 -25.50 -9.99
N ALA A 12 11.76 -24.42 -9.87
CA ALA A 12 11.39 -23.31 -9.02
C ALA A 12 10.05 -22.81 -9.53
N ALA A 13 8.98 -23.07 -8.77
CA ALA A 13 7.71 -22.43 -8.99
C ALA A 13 7.95 -20.92 -8.83
N THR A 14 8.08 -20.22 -9.95
CA THR A 14 7.89 -18.78 -10.01
C THR A 14 6.40 -18.54 -9.77
N GLY A 15 5.97 -18.68 -8.51
CA GLY A 15 4.78 -17.97 -8.06
C GLY A 15 5.07 -16.52 -8.36
N GLY A 16 4.33 -15.95 -9.32
CA GLY A 16 4.49 -14.55 -9.70
C GLY A 16 4.43 -13.74 -8.41
N ALA A 17 5.59 -13.22 -8.00
CA ALA A 17 5.64 -12.20 -6.99
C ALA A 17 4.73 -11.11 -7.54
N ASN A 18 3.58 -10.92 -6.89
CA ASN A 18 2.83 -9.71 -7.11
C ASN A 18 3.78 -8.60 -6.67
N ASP A 19 4.46 -7.94 -7.61
CA ASP A 19 5.33 -6.77 -7.37
C ASP A 19 4.53 -5.56 -6.81
N ARG A 20 3.32 -5.79 -6.34
CA ARG A 20 2.42 -4.84 -5.72
C ARG A 20 2.60 -4.91 -4.21
N ALA A 21 3.31 -3.93 -3.68
CA ALA A 21 3.16 -3.56 -2.28
C ALA A 21 2.15 -2.41 -2.23
N TYR A 22 1.04 -2.62 -1.52
CA TYR A 22 0.10 -1.55 -1.21
C TYR A 22 0.81 -0.49 -0.35
N ALA A 23 0.73 0.76 -0.77
CA ALA A 23 1.14 1.85 0.09
C ALA A 23 0.07 2.05 1.15
N TRP A 24 0.39 1.68 2.38
CA TRP A 24 -0.49 1.95 3.51
C TRP A 24 -0.49 3.43 3.83
N ASP A 25 0.69 4.07 3.92
CA ASP A 25 0.80 5.51 4.16
C ASP A 25 1.97 6.20 3.38
N ASP A 26 2.66 5.48 2.51
CA ASP A 26 3.95 5.93 1.96
C ASP A 26 3.87 6.62 0.60
N CYS A 27 2.71 6.59 -0.05
CA CYS A 27 2.53 7.34 -1.30
C CYS A 27 2.35 8.82 -1.02
N GLU A 28 3.05 9.60 -1.81
CA GLU A 28 3.03 11.06 -1.74
C GLU A 28 2.56 11.63 -3.07
N ALA A 29 1.87 12.76 -2.99
CA ALA A 29 1.55 13.61 -4.13
C ALA A 29 2.02 15.04 -3.89
N ILE A 30 2.58 15.68 -4.92
CA ILE A 30 2.99 17.08 -4.88
C ILE A 30 1.93 17.97 -5.50
N ALA A 31 1.56 19.03 -4.78
CA ALA A 31 0.68 20.06 -5.25
C ALA A 31 1.39 20.95 -6.30
N LEU A 32 0.89 20.96 -7.54
CA LEU A 32 1.39 21.82 -8.62
C LEU A 32 0.73 23.20 -8.62
N ARG A 33 -0.36 23.34 -7.86
CA ARG A 33 -1.21 24.52 -7.64
C ARG A 33 -1.70 24.49 -6.19
N ASP A 34 -2.31 25.57 -5.73
CA ASP A 34 -3.10 25.50 -4.49
C ASP A 34 -4.34 24.64 -4.76
N VAL A 35 -4.51 23.58 -3.99
CA VAL A 35 -5.54 22.57 -4.21
C VAL A 35 -6.48 22.53 -3.00
N PRO A 36 -7.73 23.00 -3.13
CA PRO A 36 -8.70 22.87 -2.05
C PRO A 36 -9.12 21.41 -1.91
N ALA A 37 -9.29 20.95 -0.66
CA ALA A 37 -9.91 19.67 -0.38
C ALA A 37 -11.35 19.65 -0.91
N MET A 38 -11.78 18.48 -1.32
CA MET A 38 -13.11 18.24 -1.87
C MET A 38 -14.22 18.42 -0.81
N GLU A 39 -13.89 18.09 0.45
CA GLU A 39 -14.83 17.95 1.59
C GLU A 39 -14.90 19.26 2.39
N ALA A 40 -13.79 19.99 2.40
CA ALA A 40 -13.55 21.20 3.16
C ALA A 40 -12.74 22.18 2.31
N PRO A 41 -13.38 22.96 1.41
CA PRO A 41 -12.66 23.78 0.43
C PRO A 41 -11.78 24.89 1.01
N ASP A 42 -11.91 25.18 2.31
CA ASP A 42 -11.04 26.06 3.09
C ASP A 42 -9.72 25.39 3.52
N ALA A 43 -9.69 24.05 3.58
CA ALA A 43 -8.46 23.28 3.71
C ALA A 43 -7.75 23.22 2.34
N ILE A 44 -6.69 24.03 2.21
CA ILE A 44 -5.93 24.15 0.97
C ILE A 44 -4.57 23.47 1.16
N LEU A 45 -4.28 22.51 0.28
CA LEU A 45 -2.93 22.01 0.08
C LEU A 45 -2.17 23.01 -0.80
N ALA A 46 -1.18 23.69 -0.24
CA ALA A 46 -0.53 24.79 -0.95
C ALA A 46 0.41 24.26 -2.05
N LYS A 47 0.59 25.06 -3.11
CA LYS A 47 1.51 24.71 -4.20
C LYS A 47 2.92 24.39 -3.67
N GLY A 48 3.43 23.23 -4.06
CA GLY A 48 4.74 22.71 -3.69
C GLY A 48 4.74 21.82 -2.45
N GLU A 49 3.64 21.80 -1.69
CA GLU A 49 3.49 20.91 -0.55
C GLU A 49 3.25 19.46 -1.00
N LEU A 50 3.65 18.53 -0.14
CA LEU A 50 3.40 17.11 -0.29
C LEU A 50 2.17 16.72 0.55
N ASP A 51 1.23 16.04 -0.09
CA ASP A 51 0.20 15.25 0.59
C ASP A 51 0.70 13.81 0.70
N GLY A 52 0.97 13.37 1.92
CA GLY A 52 1.41 12.00 2.23
C GLY A 52 0.24 11.09 2.54
N GLY A 53 0.50 9.79 2.68
CA GLY A 53 -0.56 8.85 3.04
C GLY A 53 -1.58 8.59 1.94
N ILE A 54 -1.27 8.88 0.68
CA ILE A 54 -2.23 8.62 -0.41
C ILE A 54 -2.47 7.11 -0.50
N THR A 55 -3.72 6.68 -0.33
CA THR A 55 -4.07 5.25 -0.41
C THR A 55 -4.96 4.93 -1.60
N GLN A 56 -5.63 5.95 -2.13
CA GLN A 56 -6.70 5.76 -3.10
C GLN A 56 -6.67 6.82 -4.18
N TYR A 57 -6.93 6.36 -5.40
CA TYR A 57 -7.31 7.19 -6.52
C TYR A 57 -8.77 6.86 -6.88
N ARG A 58 -9.63 7.86 -6.88
CA ARG A 58 -11.07 7.68 -7.13
C ARG A 58 -11.51 8.51 -8.31
N ILE A 59 -12.41 7.95 -9.12
CA ILE A 59 -13.06 8.66 -10.22
C ILE A 59 -14.56 8.64 -10.00
N ASN A 60 -15.17 9.81 -9.87
CA ASN A 60 -16.62 9.93 -9.86
C ASN A 60 -17.18 9.60 -11.26
N LYS A 61 -18.10 8.64 -11.35
CA LYS A 61 -18.60 8.11 -12.62
C LYS A 61 -19.43 9.11 -13.42
N ALA A 62 -20.13 10.01 -12.75
CA ALA A 62 -20.99 11.01 -13.39
C ALA A 62 -20.17 12.19 -13.92
N THR A 63 -19.35 12.79 -13.07
CA THR A 63 -18.58 14.01 -13.40
C THR A 63 -17.25 13.72 -14.09
N LYS A 64 -16.78 12.46 -14.03
CA LYS A 64 -15.43 12.03 -14.43
C LYS A 64 -14.32 12.74 -13.65
N ARG A 65 -14.64 13.43 -12.56
CA ARG A 65 -13.66 14.08 -11.69
C ARG A 65 -12.85 13.02 -10.97
N ALA A 66 -11.54 13.21 -10.98
CA ALA A 66 -10.59 12.33 -10.34
C ALA A 66 -9.96 12.99 -9.12
N VAL A 67 -9.78 12.22 -8.05
CA VAL A 67 -9.23 12.66 -6.76
C VAL A 67 -8.20 11.67 -6.25
N PHE A 68 -7.21 12.17 -5.50
CA PHE A 68 -6.39 11.36 -4.61
C PHE A 68 -6.90 11.56 -3.18
N CYS A 69 -6.99 10.48 -2.40
CA CYS A 69 -7.43 10.54 -1.00
C CYS A 69 -6.32 10.01 -0.09
N SER A 70 -5.93 10.83 0.90
CA SER A 70 -5.02 10.42 1.95
C SER A 70 -5.74 9.66 3.06
N HIS A 71 -5.06 8.65 3.61
CA HIS A 71 -5.54 7.88 4.74
C HIS A 71 -5.63 8.76 5.99
N GLY A 72 -6.85 8.88 6.54
CA GLY A 72 -7.12 9.78 7.67
C GLY A 72 -7.08 11.28 7.34
N GLY A 73 -6.85 11.64 6.07
CA GLY A 73 -6.77 13.02 5.60
C GLY A 73 -7.93 13.41 4.68
N HIS A 74 -7.64 14.31 3.74
CA HIS A 74 -8.61 14.84 2.79
C HIS A 74 -8.50 14.17 1.41
N CYS A 75 -9.54 14.32 0.59
CA CYS A 75 -9.45 14.04 -0.83
C CYS A 75 -9.18 15.34 -1.59
N TYR A 76 -8.19 15.30 -2.48
CA TYR A 76 -7.82 16.45 -3.31
C TYR A 76 -8.00 16.09 -4.79
N PRO A 77 -8.55 17.00 -5.61
CA PRO A 77 -8.69 16.79 -7.04
C PRO A 77 -7.32 16.72 -7.74
N THR A 78 -7.17 15.77 -8.65
CA THR A 78 -5.94 15.63 -9.45
C THR A 78 -5.80 16.74 -10.48
N HIS A 79 -6.93 17.33 -10.90
CA HIS A 79 -7.01 18.42 -11.86
C HIS A 79 -7.98 19.51 -11.39
N LEU A 80 -7.69 20.75 -11.74
CA LEU A 80 -8.56 21.91 -11.52
C LEU A 80 -8.95 22.54 -12.86
N THR A 81 -10.09 23.23 -12.87
CA THR A 81 -10.49 24.08 -14.00
C THR A 81 -10.01 25.50 -13.76
N VAL A 82 -9.10 25.99 -14.59
CA VAL A 82 -8.56 27.35 -14.52
C VAL A 82 -8.86 28.06 -15.83
N LYS A 83 -9.68 29.14 -15.78
CA LYS A 83 -10.10 29.89 -16.97
C LYS A 83 -10.73 29.02 -18.07
N GLY A 84 -11.45 27.96 -17.67
CA GLY A 84 -12.09 27.02 -18.60
C GLY A 84 -11.20 25.87 -19.08
N GLU A 85 -9.91 25.87 -18.71
CA GLU A 85 -8.98 24.79 -19.06
C GLU A 85 -8.79 23.83 -17.89
N THR A 86 -8.75 22.52 -18.19
CA THR A 86 -8.39 21.49 -17.20
C THR A 86 -6.88 21.42 -17.08
N VAL A 87 -6.36 21.69 -15.89
CA VAL A 87 -4.93 21.66 -15.58
C VAL A 87 -4.64 20.68 -14.46
N GLU A 88 -3.53 19.94 -14.56
CA GLU A 88 -3.07 19.09 -13.47
C GLU A 88 -2.71 19.94 -12.25
N ALA A 89 -3.24 19.53 -11.09
CA ALA A 89 -3.11 20.26 -9.84
C ALA A 89 -2.38 19.46 -8.76
N LEU A 90 -2.47 18.12 -8.81
CA LEU A 90 -1.84 17.23 -7.84
C LEU A 90 -1.30 15.99 -8.56
N ARG A 91 -0.05 15.61 -8.25
CA ARG A 91 0.67 14.53 -8.95
C ARG A 91 1.39 13.60 -7.99
N LEU A 92 1.20 12.29 -8.14
CA LEU A 92 1.98 11.28 -7.40
C LEU A 92 3.48 11.38 -7.71
N THR A 93 4.34 11.29 -6.69
CA THR A 93 5.80 11.47 -6.82
C THR A 93 6.57 10.15 -6.78
N ASN A 94 6.09 9.21 -5.96
CA ASN A 94 6.75 7.94 -5.65
C ASN A 94 5.83 6.73 -5.87
N CYS A 95 4.63 6.94 -6.41
CA CYS A 95 3.60 5.93 -6.62
C CYS A 95 2.93 6.04 -7.97
N LYS A 96 2.17 5.00 -8.32
CA LYS A 96 1.37 4.91 -9.54
C LYS A 96 -0.03 4.41 -9.21
N ILE A 97 -0.99 4.75 -10.07
CA ILE A 97 -2.35 4.22 -9.98
C ILE A 97 -2.30 2.72 -10.30
N GLY A 98 -2.82 1.90 -9.39
CA GLY A 98 -2.91 0.45 -9.50
C GLY A 98 -4.08 -0.01 -10.39
N PRO A 99 -4.37 -1.32 -10.42
CA PRO A 99 -5.51 -1.85 -11.16
C PRO A 99 -6.83 -1.38 -10.55
N LYS A 100 -7.89 -1.29 -11.36
CA LYS A 100 -9.23 -1.01 -10.84
C LYS A 100 -9.60 -2.02 -9.73
N SER A 101 -10.05 -1.50 -8.58
CA SER A 101 -10.59 -2.34 -7.50
C SER A 101 -11.92 -2.97 -7.91
N ASN A 102 -12.22 -4.15 -7.36
CA ASN A 102 -13.51 -4.80 -7.51
C ASN A 102 -14.57 -4.25 -6.55
N ASP A 103 -14.21 -3.27 -5.72
CA ASP A 103 -15.14 -2.61 -4.82
C ASP A 103 -16.30 -2.01 -5.60
N GLN A 104 -17.50 -2.40 -5.21
CA GLN A 104 -18.73 -1.91 -5.81
C GLN A 104 -19.20 -0.70 -5.03
N ASP A 105 -19.05 0.45 -5.67
CA ASP A 105 -19.68 1.70 -5.29
C ASP A 105 -20.45 2.18 -6.51
N ASP A 106 -21.67 2.69 -6.31
CA ASP A 106 -22.53 3.10 -7.42
C ASP A 106 -22.05 4.40 -8.07
N GLU A 107 -21.37 5.27 -7.32
CA GLU A 107 -20.97 6.62 -7.71
C GLU A 107 -19.50 6.71 -8.13
N GLU A 108 -18.62 5.94 -7.50
CA GLU A 108 -17.18 6.05 -7.69
C GLU A 108 -16.53 4.77 -8.28
N THR A 109 -15.43 4.95 -8.99
CA THR A 109 -14.53 3.86 -9.37
C THR A 109 -13.24 4.01 -8.57
N TYR A 110 -12.89 2.94 -7.86
CA TYR A 110 -11.74 2.91 -6.96
C TYR A 110 -10.54 2.27 -7.61
N TYR A 111 -9.37 2.84 -7.35
CA TYR A 111 -8.08 2.29 -7.68
C TYR A 111 -7.19 2.43 -6.45
N PRO A 112 -6.48 1.37 -6.04
CA PRO A 112 -5.41 1.52 -5.09
C PRO A 112 -4.25 2.28 -5.73
N VAL A 113 -3.32 2.75 -4.90
CA VAL A 113 -2.03 3.25 -5.38
C VAL A 113 -0.93 2.26 -5.00
N ASP A 114 -0.09 1.96 -5.99
CA ASP A 114 1.04 1.05 -5.85
C ASP A 114 2.32 1.88 -5.73
N ILE A 115 3.23 1.49 -4.82
CA ILE A 115 4.55 2.11 -4.76
C ILE A 115 5.35 1.87 -6.05
N ILE A 116 6.16 2.84 -6.44
CA ILE A 116 7.20 2.68 -7.46
C ILE A 116 8.46 2.22 -6.73
N ARG A 117 8.71 0.90 -6.72
CA ARG A 117 9.73 0.27 -5.87
C ARG A 117 11.12 0.90 -6.01
N GLU A 118 11.47 1.37 -7.21
CA GLU A 118 12.76 2.02 -7.51
C GLU A 118 12.97 3.37 -6.80
N LYS A 119 11.91 3.93 -6.21
CA LYS A 119 11.95 5.18 -5.44
C LYS A 119 12.26 4.95 -3.95
N PHE A 120 12.37 3.70 -3.51
CA PHE A 120 12.53 3.34 -2.11
C PHE A 120 13.80 2.53 -1.86
N THR A 121 14.34 2.65 -0.65
CA THR A 121 15.49 1.86 -0.22
C THR A 121 15.10 0.39 0.03
N PRO A 122 16.06 -0.56 -0.02
CA PRO A 122 15.77 -1.95 0.31
C PRO A 122 15.16 -2.16 1.71
N GLY A 123 15.53 -1.32 2.69
CA GLY A 123 14.96 -1.37 4.03
C GLY A 123 13.49 -0.96 4.07
N GLN A 124 13.13 0.11 3.36
CA GLN A 124 11.74 0.54 3.22
C GLN A 124 10.90 -0.53 2.49
N LEU A 125 11.40 -1.07 1.38
CA LEU A 125 10.70 -2.13 0.65
C LEU A 125 10.45 -3.36 1.53
N ARG A 126 11.43 -3.78 2.33
CA ARG A 126 11.25 -4.89 3.28
C ARG A 126 10.13 -4.60 4.28
N ARG A 127 10.02 -3.36 4.75
CA ARG A 127 8.93 -2.95 5.63
C ARG A 127 7.57 -3.05 4.93
N TYR A 128 7.44 -2.46 3.74
CA TYR A 128 6.17 -2.47 3.00
C TYR A 128 5.74 -3.88 2.61
N ASP A 129 6.67 -4.71 2.15
CA ASP A 129 6.39 -6.11 1.82
C ASP A 129 5.91 -6.89 3.06
N SER A 130 6.44 -6.56 4.25
CA SER A 130 5.99 -7.16 5.51
C SER A 130 4.60 -6.68 5.91
N GLU A 131 4.34 -5.37 5.84
CA GLU A 131 3.05 -4.76 6.17
C GLU A 131 1.92 -5.28 5.26
N ASP A 132 2.16 -5.28 3.95
CA ASP A 132 1.26 -5.79 2.92
C ASP A 132 0.99 -7.30 3.07
N THR A 133 2.00 -8.09 3.44
CA THR A 133 1.82 -9.52 3.74
C THR A 133 0.99 -9.76 4.99
N LEU A 134 1.24 -9.00 6.07
CA LEU A 134 0.47 -9.08 7.31
C LEU A 134 -0.99 -8.69 7.08
N ALA A 135 -1.24 -7.63 6.30
CA ALA A 135 -2.57 -7.23 5.89
C ALA A 135 -3.30 -8.33 5.11
N ARG A 136 -2.63 -8.96 4.13
CA ARG A 136 -3.21 -10.08 3.36
C ARG A 136 -3.53 -11.31 4.20
N ILE A 137 -2.79 -11.53 5.29
CA ILE A 137 -3.07 -12.60 6.24
C ILE A 137 -4.34 -12.29 7.07
N GLY A 138 -4.80 -11.04 7.09
CA GLY A 138 -5.99 -10.58 7.79
C GLY A 138 -5.68 -9.95 9.14
N LEU A 139 -4.43 -9.52 9.40
CA LEU A 139 -4.11 -8.74 10.59
C LEU A 139 -4.87 -7.41 10.57
N CYS A 140 -5.26 -6.93 11.75
CA CYS A 140 -6.00 -5.66 11.88
C CYS A 140 -5.21 -4.49 11.27
N SER A 141 -5.87 -3.61 10.52
CA SER A 141 -5.23 -2.46 9.83
C SER A 141 -4.39 -1.60 10.78
N ALA A 142 -4.91 -1.29 11.96
CA ALA A 142 -4.21 -0.54 12.99
C ALA A 142 -3.01 -1.30 13.62
N CYS A 143 -2.94 -2.62 13.46
CA CYS A 143 -1.90 -3.47 14.03
C CYS A 143 -0.71 -3.67 13.08
N VAL A 144 -0.93 -3.54 11.77
CA VAL A 144 0.03 -3.91 10.71
C VAL A 144 1.38 -3.22 10.91
N GLY A 145 1.39 -1.90 11.05
CA GLY A 145 2.65 -1.14 11.19
C GLY A 145 3.44 -1.48 12.46
N ASP A 146 2.75 -1.66 13.59
CA ASP A 146 3.37 -2.01 14.87
C ASP A 146 3.98 -3.43 14.83
N VAL A 147 3.25 -4.40 14.28
CA VAL A 147 3.72 -5.80 14.17
C VAL A 147 4.85 -5.92 13.16
N ALA A 148 4.77 -5.24 12.01
CA ALA A 148 5.85 -5.20 11.02
C ALA A 148 7.12 -4.61 11.63
N SER A 149 7.01 -3.49 12.35
CA SER A 149 8.16 -2.87 13.02
C SER A 149 8.81 -3.82 14.03
N GLN A 150 8.02 -4.49 14.88
CA GLN A 150 8.55 -5.47 15.83
C GLN A 150 9.26 -6.65 15.15
N TYR A 151 8.71 -7.17 14.05
CA TYR A 151 9.33 -8.24 13.28
C TYR A 151 10.69 -7.81 12.69
N LEU A 152 10.77 -6.59 12.15
CA LEU A 152 11.99 -6.08 11.54
C LEU A 152 13.07 -5.73 12.58
N ASP A 153 12.67 -5.16 13.71
CA ASP A 153 13.59 -4.71 14.76
C ASP A 153 14.04 -5.87 15.66
N LYS A 154 13.16 -6.85 15.91
CA LYS A 154 13.38 -7.99 16.82
C LYS A 154 12.91 -9.30 16.19
N PRO A 155 13.54 -9.76 15.09
CA PRO A 155 13.09 -10.94 14.34
C PRO A 155 13.09 -12.23 15.18
N THR A 156 13.97 -12.35 16.16
CA THR A 156 14.05 -13.52 17.05
C THR A 156 13.14 -13.44 18.28
N SER A 157 12.35 -12.37 18.43
CA SER A 157 11.35 -12.27 19.50
C SER A 157 10.18 -13.23 19.25
N ARG A 158 9.35 -13.46 20.27
CA ARG A 158 8.13 -14.28 20.12
C ARG A 158 7.21 -13.75 19.01
N CYS A 159 7.09 -12.44 18.86
CA CYS A 159 6.34 -11.83 17.76
C CYS A 159 7.05 -12.05 16.42
N GLY A 160 8.37 -11.80 16.36
CA GLY A 160 9.14 -11.93 15.14
C GLY A 160 9.11 -13.34 14.56
N LEU A 161 9.29 -14.36 15.41
CA LEU A 161 9.19 -15.77 15.02
C LEU A 161 7.77 -16.15 14.57
N LEU A 162 6.74 -15.59 15.19
CA LEU A 162 5.36 -15.82 14.78
C LEU A 162 5.09 -15.25 13.38
N VAL A 163 5.58 -14.03 13.11
CA VAL A 163 5.46 -13.40 11.78
C VAL A 163 6.26 -14.18 10.74
N GLU A 164 7.49 -14.59 11.06
CA GLU A 164 8.33 -15.42 10.18
C GLU A 164 7.62 -16.73 9.79
N SER A 165 7.12 -17.49 10.78
CA SER A 165 6.37 -18.73 10.51
C SER A 165 5.12 -18.49 9.67
N ALA A 166 4.42 -17.37 9.87
CA ALA A 166 3.26 -17.02 9.05
C ALA A 166 3.64 -16.67 7.61
N PHE A 167 4.78 -15.99 7.40
CA PHE A 167 5.32 -15.67 6.08
C PHE A 167 5.79 -16.93 5.35
N GLU A 168 6.33 -17.92 6.07
CA GLU A 168 6.67 -19.26 5.55
C GLU A 168 5.44 -20.11 5.21
N GLY A 169 4.25 -19.68 5.63
CA GLY A 169 2.99 -20.29 5.24
C GLY A 169 2.29 -21.11 6.33
N ASP A 170 2.79 -21.14 7.57
CA ASP A 170 2.18 -21.91 8.65
C ASP A 170 0.73 -21.41 8.92
N PRO A 171 -0.29 -22.29 8.74
CA PRO A 171 -1.69 -21.89 8.92
C PRO A 171 -2.05 -21.53 10.37
N LYS A 172 -1.39 -22.12 11.38
CA LYS A 172 -1.60 -21.76 12.78
C LYS A 172 -1.01 -20.40 13.10
N ALA A 173 0.17 -20.10 12.56
CA ALA A 173 0.79 -18.79 12.73
C ALA A 173 -0.05 -17.70 12.05
N LYS A 174 -0.52 -17.94 10.83
CA LYS A 174 -1.46 -17.05 10.13
C LYS A 174 -2.75 -16.81 10.93
N ALA A 175 -3.38 -17.87 11.42
CA ALA A 175 -4.60 -17.76 12.22
C ALA A 175 -4.35 -16.97 13.52
N ALA A 176 -3.20 -17.16 14.16
CA ALA A 176 -2.85 -16.42 15.37
C ALA A 176 -2.64 -14.91 15.12
N LEU A 177 -2.28 -14.51 13.89
CA LEU A 177 -2.14 -13.10 13.49
C LEU A 177 -3.46 -12.45 13.06
N GLN A 178 -4.54 -13.20 12.84
CA GLN A 178 -5.84 -12.63 12.43
C GLN A 178 -6.61 -11.96 13.59
N SER A 179 -6.20 -12.19 14.83
CA SER A 179 -6.67 -11.47 16.02
C SER A 179 -5.49 -10.70 16.62
N PRO A 180 -5.70 -9.60 17.37
CA PRO A 180 -4.61 -8.87 18.02
C PRO A 180 -3.69 -9.85 18.76
N PRO A 181 -2.47 -10.11 18.26
CA PRO A 181 -1.73 -11.26 18.72
C PRO A 181 -1.09 -10.91 20.06
N ASN A 182 -1.48 -11.61 21.13
CA ASN A 182 -0.85 -11.46 22.45
C ASN A 182 0.68 -11.59 22.39
N ALA A 183 1.20 -12.32 21.40
CA ALA A 183 2.64 -12.47 21.16
C ALA A 183 3.35 -11.17 20.71
N CYS A 184 2.60 -10.18 20.20
CA CYS A 184 3.10 -8.90 19.69
C CYS A 184 2.57 -7.69 20.47
N GLN A 185 1.91 -7.90 21.61
CA GLN A 185 1.58 -6.80 22.50
C GLN A 185 2.88 -6.19 23.05
N LYS A 186 3.00 -4.86 22.99
CA LYS A 186 4.16 -4.11 23.52
C LYS A 186 4.35 -4.51 24.98
N GLN A 187 5.44 -5.24 25.26
CA GLN A 187 5.91 -5.52 26.63
C GLN A 187 6.74 -4.34 27.12
#